data_AF-A0A1V3XW73-F1
#
_entry.id   AF-A0A1V3XW73-F1
#
_cell.length_a   1.000
_cell.length_b   1.000
_cell.length_c   1.000
_cell.angle_alpha   90.00
_cell.angle_beta   90.00
_cell.angle_gamma   90.00
#
_symmetry.space_group_name_H-M   'P 1'
#
loop_
_entity.id
_entity.type
_entity.pdbx_description
1 polymer ?
#
loop_
_entity_poly.entity_id
_entity_poly.type
_entity_poly.pdbx_seq_one_letter_code
_entity_poly.pdbx_strand_id
1 'polypeptide(L)' 'MFQGVDDLLDRLKMPRSLREFGVDEEAFLAALPALAMTAFEDLSNRTNPRMPLVSEITALLRLGYYGAGGLGQSPGN' A
#
# COMPACT_ATOMS: atom_id res chain seq x y z
N MET A 1 -8.09 -2.59 -16.30
CA MET A 1 -8.54 -1.21 -16.00
C MET A 1 -7.37 -0.23 -15.82
N PHE A 2 -6.14 -0.66 -15.47
CA PHE A 2 -4.99 0.23 -15.21
C PHE A 2 -3.78 0.08 -16.16
N GLN A 3 -3.96 -0.52 -17.34
CA GLN A 3 -2.87 -0.90 -18.25
C GLN A 3 -1.86 0.22 -18.56
N GLY A 4 -2.33 1.46 -18.79
CA GLY A 4 -1.43 2.58 -19.08
C GLY A 4 -0.51 2.96 -17.92
N VAL A 5 -0.96 2.74 -16.68
CA VAL A 5 -0.12 2.91 -15.48
C VAL A 5 0.88 1.76 -15.40
N ASP A 6 0.42 0.54 -15.66
CA ASP A 6 1.27 -0.64 -15.65
C ASP A 6 2.42 -0.55 -16.66
N ASP A 7 2.12 -0.21 -17.91
CA ASP A 7 3.12 -0.08 -18.97
C ASP A 7 4.16 1.02 -18.64
N LEU A 8 3.72 2.11 -17.99
CA LEU A 8 4.62 3.19 -17.59
C LEU A 8 5.57 2.74 -16.48
N LEU A 9 5.06 2.03 -15.47
CA LEU A 9 5.89 1.51 -14.39
C LEU A 9 6.96 0.54 -14.92
N ASP A 10 6.60 -0.33 -15.87
CA ASP A 10 7.56 -1.25 -16.50
C ASP A 10 8.64 -0.53 -17.31
N ARG A 11 8.25 0.47 -18.10
CA ARG A 11 9.21 1.29 -18.89
C ARG A 11 10.22 2.01 -17.99
N LEU A 12 9.79 2.42 -16.81
CA LEU A 12 10.63 3.07 -15.80
C LEU A 12 11.35 2.07 -14.89
N LYS A 13 11.11 0.77 -15.05
CA LYS A 13 11.65 -0.31 -14.20
C LYS A 13 11.30 -0.11 -12.72
N MET A 14 10.09 0.39 -12.46
CA MET A 14 9.58 0.58 -11.10
C MET A 14 9.10 -0.77 -10.54
N PRO A 15 9.53 -1.17 -9.35
CA PRO A 15 8.99 -2.36 -8.69
C PRO A 15 7.50 -2.18 -8.39
N ARG A 16 6.75 -3.29 -8.35
CA ARG A 16 5.29 -3.26 -8.21
C ARG A 16 4.83 -3.32 -6.76
N SER A 17 5.77 -3.42 -5.83
CA SER A 17 5.52 -3.50 -4.39
C SER A 17 6.71 -2.99 -3.59
N LEU A 18 6.48 -2.59 -2.33
CA LEU A 18 7.57 -2.21 -1.42
C LEU A 18 8.48 -3.39 -1.08
N ARG A 19 7.93 -4.63 -1.08
CA ARG A 19 8.72 -5.85 -0.92
C ARG A 19 9.72 -6.04 -2.06
N GLU A 20 9.29 -5.87 -3.31
CA GLU A 20 10.18 -5.94 -4.49
C GLU A 20 11.18 -4.78 -4.53
N PHE A 21 10.82 -3.63 -3.95
CA PHE A 21 11.75 -2.51 -3.77
C PHE A 21 12.85 -2.81 -2.73
N GLY A 22 12.66 -3.83 -1.88
CA GLY A 22 13.64 -4.23 -0.86
C GLY A 22 13.38 -3.66 0.54
N VAL A 23 12.16 -3.21 0.83
CA VAL A 23 11.78 -2.81 2.20
C VAL A 23 11.65 -4.06 3.08
N ASP A 24 12.36 -4.06 4.21
CA ASP A 24 12.30 -5.15 5.19
C ASP A 24 10.87 -5.33 5.76
N GLU A 25 10.42 -6.58 5.81
CA GLU A 25 9.04 -6.92 6.19
C GLU A 25 8.78 -6.65 7.67
N GLU A 26 9.72 -7.01 8.53
CA GLU A 26 9.57 -6.82 9.97
C GLU A 26 9.55 -5.33 10.34
N ALA A 27 10.49 -4.56 9.76
CA ALA A 27 10.53 -3.11 9.92
C ALA A 27 9.25 -2.43 9.39
N PHE A 28 8.74 -2.88 8.24
CA PHE A 28 7.49 -2.35 7.70
C PHE A 28 6.29 -2.66 8.62
N LEU A 29 6.14 -3.92 9.05
CA LEU A 29 5.03 -4.33 9.92
C LEU A 29 5.08 -3.64 11.28
N ALA A 30 6.27 -3.41 11.83
CA ALA A 30 6.47 -2.64 13.06
C ALA A 30 6.08 -1.16 12.90
N ALA A 31 6.40 -0.55 11.75
CA ALA A 31 6.07 0.84 11.45
C ALA A 31 4.61 1.06 11.01
N LEU A 32 3.92 0.00 10.55
CA LEU A 32 2.61 0.07 9.91
C LEU A 32 1.54 0.85 10.72
N PRO A 33 1.39 0.67 12.05
CA PRO A 33 0.40 1.44 12.81
C PRO A 33 0.68 2.94 12.80
N ALA A 34 1.95 3.33 12.94
CA ALA A 34 2.36 4.73 12.91
C ALA A 34 2.18 5.31 11.50
N LEU A 35 2.55 4.58 10.45
CA LEU A 35 2.34 4.99 9.06
C LEU A 35 0.86 5.24 8.76
N ALA A 36 -0.02 4.35 9.22
CA ALA A 36 -1.46 4.51 9.00
C ALA A 36 -2.04 5.74 9.73
N MET A 37 -1.58 6.02 10.96
CA MET A 37 -2.02 7.21 11.70
C MET A 37 -1.51 8.50 11.06
N THR A 38 -0.21 8.57 10.73
CA THR A 38 0.38 9.72 10.02
C THR A 38 -0.35 9.98 8.71
N ALA A 39 -0.64 8.91 7.95
CA ALA A 39 -1.37 9.04 6.70
C ALA A 39 -2.83 9.44 6.89
N PHE A 40 -3.46 9.21 8.05
CA PHE A 40 -4.82 9.66 8.36
C PHE A 40 -4.88 11.12 8.80
N GLU A 41 -3.88 11.57 9.56
CA GLU A 41 -3.76 12.94 10.07
C GLU A 41 -3.30 13.94 9.01
N ASP A 42 -2.79 13.45 7.88
CA ASP A 42 -2.36 14.29 6.78
C ASP A 42 -3.53 15.13 6.21
N LEU A 43 -3.28 16.44 6.03
CA LEU A 43 -4.30 17.38 5.56
C LEU A 43 -4.79 17.06 4.14
N SER A 44 -4.03 16.30 3.34
CA SER A 44 -4.46 15.83 2.02
C SER A 44 -5.71 14.95 2.07
N ASN A 45 -6.01 14.30 3.20
CA ASN A 45 -7.25 13.50 3.33
C ASN A 45 -8.52 14.35 3.25
N ARG A 46 -8.44 15.65 3.55
CA ARG A 46 -9.60 16.55 3.45
C ARG A 46 -10.03 16.80 2.01
N THR A 47 -9.14 16.58 1.05
CA THR A 47 -9.42 16.70 -0.39
C THR A 47 -9.60 15.35 -1.08
N ASN A 48 -9.36 14.25 -0.38
CA ASN A 48 -9.64 12.91 -0.88
C ASN A 48 -11.16 12.77 -1.10
N PRO A 49 -11.64 12.30 -2.28
CA PRO A 49 -13.07 12.16 -2.55
C PRO A 49 -13.83 11.35 -1.51
N ARG A 50 -13.12 10.46 -0.79
CA ARG A 50 -13.63 9.75 0.37
C ARG A 50 -12.60 9.78 1.47
N MET A 51 -12.98 10.25 2.66
CA MET A 51 -12.14 10.15 3.85
C MET A 51 -12.03 8.67 4.25
N PRO A 52 -10.82 8.07 4.22
CA PRO A 52 -10.65 6.67 4.57
C PRO A 52 -10.60 6.49 6.09
N LEU A 53 -11.00 5.31 6.56
CA LEU A 53 -10.74 4.87 7.93
C LEU A 53 -9.27 4.45 8.08
N VAL A 54 -8.72 4.57 9.30
CA VAL A 54 -7.35 4.11 9.61
C VAL A 54 -7.15 2.63 9.24
N SER A 55 -8.18 1.79 9.44
CA SER A 55 -8.16 0.37 9.06
C SER A 55 -8.05 0.16 7.55
N GLU A 56 -8.68 1.03 6.76
CA GLU A 56 -8.63 0.98 5.28
C GLU A 56 -7.26 1.45 4.77
N ILE A 57 -6.70 2.50 5.35
CA ILE A 57 -5.32 2.93 5.06
C ILE A 57 -4.35 1.78 5.38
N THR A 58 -4.51 1.13 6.54
CA THR A 58 -3.67 -0.01 6.94
C THR A 58 -3.75 -1.15 5.93
N ALA A 59 -4.95 -1.48 5.44
CA ALA A 59 -5.16 -2.49 4.42
C ALA A 59 -4.49 -2.10 3.08
N LEU A 60 -4.63 -0.83 2.65
CA LEU A 60 -3.99 -0.32 1.44
C LEU A 60 -2.45 -0.34 1.54
N LEU A 61 -1.89 0.05 2.69
CA LEU A 61 -0.45 -0.02 2.93
C LEU A 61 0.07 -1.46 2.85
N ARG A 62 -0.65 -2.43 3.42
CA ARG A 62 -0.32 -3.86 3.29
C ARG A 62 -0.41 -4.34 1.85
N LEU A 63 -1.43 -3.94 1.10
CA LEU A 63 -1.55 -4.25 -0.33
C LEU A 63 -0.40 -3.66 -1.14
N GLY A 64 0.03 -2.43 -0.85
CA GLY A 64 1.21 -1.81 -1.46
C GLY A 64 2.52 -2.51 -1.10
N TYR A 65 2.60 -3.11 0.09
CA TYR A 65 3.77 -3.86 0.52
C TYR A 65 3.92 -5.21 -0.19
N TYR A 66 2.85 -6.01 -0.24
CA TYR A 66 2.89 -7.34 -0.84
C TYR A 66 2.61 -7.36 -2.36
N GLY A 67 2.08 -6.27 -2.91
CA GLY A 67 1.64 -6.18 -4.29
C GLY A 67 0.34 -6.95 -4.55
N ALA A 68 -0.17 -6.86 -5.79
CA ALA A 68 -1.45 -7.47 -6.19
C ALA A 68 -1.48 -9.00 -6.03
N GLY A 69 -0.33 -9.67 -5.98
CA GLY A 69 -0.22 -11.11 -5.71
C GLY A 69 -0.55 -11.52 -4.26
N GLY A 70 -0.63 -10.57 -3.33
CA GLY A 70 -0.96 -10.83 -1.92
C GLY A 70 -2.47 -11.00 -1.64
N LEU A 71 -3.34 -10.73 -2.61
CA LEU A 71 -4.80 -10.83 -2.47
C LEU A 71 -5.32 -12.28 -2.33
N GLY A 72 -4.46 -13.29 -2.46
CA GLY A 72 -4.80 -14.72 -2.32
C GLY A 72 -4.59 -15.31 -0.92
N GLN A 73 -4.00 -14.57 0.02
CA GLN A 73 -3.73 -15.05 1.38
C GLN A 73 -4.76 -14.44 2.33
N SER A 74 -6.04 -14.79 2.16
CA SER A 74 -6.96 -14.79 3.31
C SER A 74 -6.39 -15.77 4.32
N PRO A 75 -6.25 -15.42 5.61
CA PRO A 75 -6.13 -16.45 6.63
C PRO A 75 -7.42 -17.27 6.56
N GLY A 76 -7.30 -18.49 6.04
CA GLY A 76 -8.35 -19.48 6.12
C GLY A 76 -8.55 -19.88 7.57
N ASN A 77 -9.81 -19.85 7.99
CA ASN A 77 -10.41 -20.42 9.21
C ASN A 77 -9.98 -19.82 10.55
#